data_AF-A0A2T2VUP2-F1
#
_entry.id   AF-A0A2T2VUP2-F1
#
_cell.length_a   1.000
_cell.length_b   1.000
_cell.length_c   1.000
_cell.angle_alpha   90.00
_cell.angle_beta   90.00
_cell.angle_gamma   90.00
#
_symmetry.space_group_name_H-M   'P 1'
#
loop_
_entity.id
_entity.type
_entity.pdbx_description
1 polymer ?
#
loop_
_entity_poly.entity_id
_entity_poly.type
_entity_poly.pdbx_seq_one_letter_code
_entity_poly.pdbx_strand_id
1 'polypeptide(L)'
;MRINLLSKNAILIAFTALIAISCGKNNQSRATGWGINSKKGGFQYNVEFEDQETGPGLVFIEGGTFTKGQVQDDVMHDWNNSPNKQHVMSFYIDETEVTNLMYLEYLDWITLVFPQDQRQFKQLYNGALPDTLVWRNQLGYVEELTSNYLRHPAYAEYPVVGVNWLQAVQFAEWRTDRVNEFILEREAYIQKDVRYT
;
A
#
# COMPACT_ATOMS: atom_id res chain seq x y z
N MET A 1 -11.61 26.35 -52.79
CA MET A 1 -10.21 26.82 -52.65
C MET A 1 -9.35 25.63 -52.22
N ARG A 2 -8.56 25.03 -53.12
CA ARG A 2 -7.74 23.85 -52.79
C ARG A 2 -6.45 24.31 -52.11
N ILE A 3 -6.36 24.12 -50.80
CA ILE A 3 -5.19 24.48 -49.99
C ILE A 3 -4.11 23.40 -50.22
N ASN A 4 -2.92 23.81 -50.67
CA ASN A 4 -1.80 22.93 -51.01
C ASN A 4 -1.31 22.12 -49.79
N LEU A 5 -0.90 20.86 -50.01
CA LEU A 5 -0.47 19.93 -48.95
C LEU A 5 0.66 20.50 -48.06
N LEU A 6 1.60 21.26 -48.66
CA LEU A 6 2.68 21.96 -47.95
C LEU A 6 2.15 23.03 -46.97
N SER A 7 1.11 23.77 -47.35
CA SER A 7 0.51 24.79 -46.46
C SER A 7 -0.29 24.17 -45.31
N LYS A 8 -0.86 22.97 -45.51
CA LYS A 8 -1.51 22.22 -44.42
C LYS A 8 -0.51 21.74 -43.37
N ASN A 9 0.66 21.26 -43.81
CA ASN A 9 1.72 20.83 -42.90
C ASN A 9 2.34 22.01 -42.14
N ALA A 10 2.50 23.18 -42.78
CA ALA A 10 2.99 24.39 -42.11
C ALA A 10 2.01 24.89 -41.02
N ILE A 11 0.70 24.82 -41.28
CA ILE A 11 -0.33 25.17 -40.28
C ILE A 11 -0.33 24.18 -39.11
N LEU A 12 -0.14 22.88 -39.38
CA LEU A 12 -0.07 21.84 -38.35
C LEU A 12 1.17 22.02 -37.44
N ILE A 13 2.32 22.38 -38.02
CA ILE A 13 3.56 22.65 -37.28
C ILE A 13 3.43 23.94 -36.44
N ALA A 14 2.78 24.98 -36.96
CA ALA A 14 2.52 26.20 -36.21
C ALA A 14 1.56 25.98 -35.03
N PHE A 15 0.54 25.12 -35.22
CA PHE A 15 -0.43 24.80 -34.18
C PHE A 15 0.18 23.95 -33.06
N THR A 16 1.08 23.02 -33.40
CA THR A 16 1.83 22.22 -32.40
C THR A 16 2.86 23.05 -31.64
N ALA A 17 3.50 24.04 -32.28
CA ALA A 17 4.39 24.99 -31.61
C ALA A 17 3.66 25.91 -30.61
N LEU A 18 2.41 26.30 -30.89
CA LEU A 18 1.60 27.12 -29.99
C LEU A 18 1.17 26.36 -28.71
N ILE A 19 0.95 25.04 -28.79
CA ILE A 19 0.60 24.21 -27.64
C ILE A 19 1.80 24.03 -26.70
N ALA A 20 3.03 24.02 -27.22
CA ALA A 20 4.24 23.85 -26.42
C ALA A 20 4.57 25.05 -25.51
N ILE A 21 4.04 26.26 -25.79
CA ILE A 21 4.35 27.49 -25.04
C ILE A 21 3.39 27.71 -23.87
N SER A 22 2.26 27.00 -23.82
CA SER A 22 1.17 27.29 -22.86
C SER A 22 1.31 26.63 -21.48
N CYS A 23 2.35 25.85 -21.21
CA CYS A 23 2.49 25.12 -19.96
C CYS A 23 3.74 25.55 -19.17
N GLY A 24 3.72 26.77 -18.64
CA GLY A 24 4.67 27.22 -17.62
C GLY A 24 4.10 26.98 -16.22
N LYS A 25 4.75 26.12 -15.42
CA LYS A 25 4.53 26.05 -13.97
C LYS A 25 4.89 27.41 -13.37
N ASN A 26 3.90 28.28 -13.16
CA ASN A 26 4.12 29.53 -12.47
C ASN A 26 4.16 29.26 -10.97
N ASN A 27 5.34 29.39 -10.37
CA ASN A 27 5.55 29.37 -8.92
C ASN A 27 4.96 30.63 -8.29
N GLN A 28 3.63 30.75 -8.30
CA GLN A 28 2.88 31.82 -7.65
C GLN A 28 2.03 31.25 -6.53
N SER A 29 1.97 31.96 -5.41
CA SER A 29 1.11 31.63 -4.30
C SER A 29 -0.36 31.69 -4.75
N ARG A 30 -1.12 30.61 -4.54
CA ARG A 30 -2.56 30.59 -4.82
C ARG A 30 -3.37 31.55 -3.93
N ALA A 31 -2.83 31.87 -2.74
CA ALA A 31 -3.51 32.76 -1.79
C ALA A 31 -3.26 34.25 -2.08
N THR A 32 -2.05 34.60 -2.53
CA THR A 32 -1.64 36.02 -2.66
C THR A 32 -1.22 36.43 -4.07
N GLY A 33 -1.03 35.49 -4.99
CA GLY A 33 -0.53 35.73 -6.34
C GLY A 33 0.96 36.09 -6.42
N TRP A 34 1.67 36.13 -5.29
CA TRP A 34 3.09 36.50 -5.25
C TRP A 34 3.98 35.35 -5.73
N GLY A 35 5.08 35.67 -6.41
CA GLY A 35 6.06 34.68 -6.85
C GLY A 35 6.78 34.02 -5.67
N ILE A 36 6.67 32.70 -5.57
CA ILE A 36 7.41 31.85 -4.62
C ILE A 36 8.85 31.74 -5.12
N ASN A 37 9.83 31.93 -4.23
CA ASN A 37 11.27 31.93 -4.55
C ASN A 37 11.68 32.98 -5.60
N SER A 38 11.13 34.19 -5.53
CA SER A 38 11.55 35.29 -6.42
C SER A 38 12.99 35.74 -6.13
N LYS A 39 13.78 36.01 -7.18
CA LYS A 39 15.13 36.60 -7.08
C LYS A 39 15.17 37.97 -6.38
N LYS A 40 14.03 38.66 -6.33
CA LYS A 40 13.88 39.98 -5.68
C LYS A 40 13.67 39.86 -4.15
N GLY A 41 13.77 38.66 -3.57
CA GLY A 41 13.46 38.37 -2.17
C GLY A 41 11.97 38.08 -1.95
N GLY A 42 11.63 37.53 -0.78
CA GLY A 42 10.25 37.19 -0.40
C GLY A 42 10.12 35.82 0.28
N PHE A 43 8.91 35.28 0.27
CA PHE A 43 8.60 33.95 0.80
C PHE A 43 9.38 32.86 0.05
N GLN A 44 10.19 32.13 0.79
CA GLN A 44 10.97 31.00 0.28
C GLN A 44 10.32 29.69 0.72
N TYR A 45 10.11 28.79 -0.24
CA TYR A 45 9.51 27.48 0.00
C TYR A 45 10.11 26.44 -0.93
N ASN A 46 10.26 25.20 -0.46
CA ASN A 46 10.73 24.12 -1.32
C ASN A 46 9.62 23.71 -2.29
N VAL A 47 9.66 24.25 -3.51
CA VAL A 47 8.72 23.91 -4.59
C VAL A 47 9.00 22.55 -5.21
N GLU A 48 10.18 21.99 -4.95
CA GLU A 48 10.66 20.69 -5.42
C GLU A 48 10.71 19.72 -4.22
N PHE A 49 9.61 19.64 -3.48
CA PHE A 49 9.45 18.58 -2.50
C PHE A 49 9.02 17.31 -3.23
N GLU A 50 9.82 16.26 -3.13
CA GLU A 50 9.43 14.92 -3.57
C GLU A 50 8.52 14.32 -2.49
N ASP A 51 7.30 13.94 -2.88
CA ASP A 51 6.37 13.27 -2.00
C ASP A 51 6.94 11.92 -1.56
N GLN A 52 6.51 11.45 -0.38
CA GLN A 52 6.88 10.13 0.12
C GLN A 52 6.44 9.05 -0.88
N GLU A 53 7.39 8.25 -1.36
CA GLU A 53 7.06 7.09 -2.20
C GLU A 53 6.18 6.10 -1.42
N THR A 54 5.16 5.59 -2.10
CA THR A 54 4.25 4.59 -1.55
C THR A 54 4.93 3.24 -1.45
N GLY A 55 4.77 2.54 -0.33
CA GLY A 55 5.20 1.15 -0.20
C GLY A 55 4.52 0.22 -1.21
N PRO A 56 5.08 -0.98 -1.44
CA PRO A 56 4.55 -1.92 -2.43
C PRO A 56 3.15 -2.41 -2.03
N GLY A 57 2.22 -2.44 -3.00
CA GLY A 57 0.85 -2.93 -2.82
C GLY A 57 -0.07 -2.02 -2.00
N LEU A 58 0.35 -0.78 -1.73
CA LEU A 58 -0.44 0.20 -1.00
C LEU A 58 -1.20 1.14 -1.94
N VAL A 59 -2.44 1.45 -1.59
CA VAL A 59 -3.28 2.43 -2.25
C VAL A 59 -3.50 3.62 -1.32
N PHE A 60 -3.37 4.84 -1.86
CA PHE A 60 -3.66 6.07 -1.15
C PHE A 60 -5.17 6.31 -1.06
N ILE A 61 -5.66 6.51 0.16
CA ILE A 61 -7.04 6.88 0.44
C ILE A 61 -7.08 8.34 0.88
N GLU A 62 -7.84 9.14 0.12
CA GLU A 62 -8.05 10.56 0.44
C GLU A 62 -8.87 10.73 1.73
N GLY A 63 -8.40 11.61 2.60
CA GLY A 63 -9.10 11.99 3.82
C GLY A 63 -10.40 12.72 3.51
N GLY A 64 -11.43 12.44 4.30
CA GLY A 64 -12.77 12.97 4.05
C GLY A 64 -13.77 12.57 5.12
N THR A 65 -15.03 12.89 4.88
CA THR A 65 -16.14 12.44 5.75
C THR A 65 -16.99 11.45 4.98
N PHE A 66 -17.25 10.28 5.56
CA PHE A 66 -18.18 9.31 5.00
C PHE A 66 -19.22 8.88 6.06
N THR A 67 -20.36 8.37 5.60
CA THR A 67 -21.38 7.80 6.47
C THR A 67 -21.10 6.31 6.65
N LYS A 68 -20.76 5.88 7.85
CA LYS A 68 -20.58 4.48 8.22
C LYS A 68 -21.92 3.90 8.68
N GLY A 69 -22.30 2.76 8.11
CA GLY A 69 -23.47 1.98 8.52
C GLY A 69 -24.47 1.79 7.38
N GLN A 70 -25.63 1.20 7.68
CA GLN A 70 -26.70 1.02 6.70
C GLN A 70 -27.33 2.37 6.35
N VAL A 71 -27.24 2.74 5.07
CA VAL A 71 -27.85 3.98 4.55
C VAL A 71 -29.18 3.67 3.84
N GLN A 72 -29.38 2.40 3.46
CA GLN A 72 -30.62 1.91 2.86
C GLN A 72 -31.64 1.56 3.94
N ASP A 73 -32.91 1.66 3.55
CA ASP A 73 -34.04 1.31 4.41
C ASP A 73 -34.05 -0.21 4.65
N ASP A 74 -34.01 -0.62 5.92
CA ASP A 74 -34.08 -2.02 6.32
C ASP A 74 -35.53 -2.39 6.59
N VAL A 75 -36.08 -3.28 5.75
CA VAL A 75 -37.46 -3.79 5.86
C VAL A 75 -37.69 -4.49 7.21
N MET A 76 -36.64 -5.08 7.79
CA MET A 76 -36.73 -5.84 9.05
C MET A 76 -36.51 -4.98 10.30
N HIS A 77 -36.16 -3.69 10.15
CA HIS A 77 -35.93 -2.74 11.24
C HIS A 77 -34.95 -3.25 12.32
N ASP A 78 -33.86 -3.91 11.93
CA ASP A 78 -32.86 -4.39 12.88
C ASP A 78 -32.07 -3.21 13.47
N TRP A 79 -32.14 -3.01 14.79
CA TRP A 79 -31.45 -1.90 15.49
C TRP A 79 -29.99 -2.24 15.82
N ASN A 80 -29.18 -2.55 14.80
CA ASN A 80 -27.76 -2.86 15.00
C ASN A 80 -26.79 -2.02 14.16
N ASN A 81 -27.30 -1.17 13.25
CA ASN A 81 -26.47 -0.53 12.24
C ASN A 81 -26.91 0.90 11.87
N SER A 82 -27.12 1.75 12.88
CA SER A 82 -27.48 3.15 12.66
C SER A 82 -26.36 3.93 11.94
N PRO A 83 -26.67 4.64 10.84
CA PRO A 83 -25.65 5.34 10.05
C PRO A 83 -25.08 6.55 10.81
N ASN A 84 -23.76 6.59 10.97
CA ASN A 84 -23.02 7.68 11.62
C ASN A 84 -21.97 8.27 10.70
N LYS A 85 -21.89 9.61 10.61
CA LYS A 85 -20.84 10.30 9.85
C LYS A 85 -19.52 10.27 10.60
N GLN A 86 -18.47 9.75 9.96
CA GLN A 86 -17.12 9.69 10.50
C GLN A 86 -16.16 10.44 9.60
N HIS A 87 -15.26 11.18 10.23
CA HIS A 87 -14.15 11.83 9.54
C HIS A 87 -12.90 10.98 9.71
N VAL A 88 -12.21 10.72 8.60
CA VAL A 88 -10.96 9.95 8.59
C VAL A 88 -9.92 10.75 7.83
N MET A 89 -8.70 10.81 8.39
CA MET A 89 -7.55 11.44 7.76
C MET A 89 -7.07 10.61 6.57
N SER A 90 -6.31 11.19 5.64
CA SER A 90 -5.72 10.42 4.54
C SER A 90 -4.75 9.36 5.07
N PHE A 91 -4.80 8.15 4.51
CA PHE A 91 -3.93 7.05 4.89
C PHE A 91 -3.72 6.08 3.72
N TYR A 92 -2.82 5.12 3.90
CA TYR A 92 -2.57 4.05 2.94
C TYR A 92 -3.18 2.74 3.43
N ILE A 93 -3.76 1.97 2.52
CA ILE A 93 -4.27 0.62 2.79
C ILE A 93 -3.79 -0.35 1.72
N ASP A 94 -3.65 -1.63 2.08
CA ASP A 94 -3.30 -2.67 1.12
C ASP A 94 -4.42 -2.85 0.07
N GLU A 95 -4.02 -3.05 -1.19
CA GLU A 95 -4.94 -3.32 -2.30
C GLU A 95 -5.61 -4.70 -2.19
N THR A 96 -4.87 -5.69 -1.69
CA THR A 96 -5.31 -7.08 -1.53
C THR A 96 -5.12 -7.54 -0.10
N GLU A 97 -5.80 -8.62 0.31
CA GLU A 97 -5.48 -9.29 1.56
C GLU A 97 -4.05 -9.83 1.56
N VAL A 98 -3.52 -10.06 2.77
CA VAL A 98 -2.23 -10.72 2.96
C VAL A 98 -2.32 -12.16 2.47
N THR A 99 -1.45 -12.54 1.52
CA THR A 99 -1.44 -13.87 0.92
C THR A 99 -0.65 -14.88 1.75
N ASN A 100 -0.88 -16.17 1.51
CA ASN A 100 -0.09 -17.24 2.12
C ASN A 100 1.41 -17.10 1.77
N LEU A 101 1.74 -16.69 0.55
CA LEU A 101 3.13 -16.46 0.14
C LEU A 101 3.81 -15.38 0.98
N MET A 102 3.16 -14.23 1.17
CA MET A 102 3.68 -13.13 2.00
C MET A 102 3.86 -13.58 3.46
N TYR A 103 2.95 -14.40 3.98
CA TYR A 103 3.06 -14.92 5.34
C TYR A 103 4.17 -15.97 5.50
N LEU A 104 4.40 -16.80 4.47
CA LEU A 104 5.53 -17.74 4.44
C LEU A 104 6.87 -17.01 4.41
N GLU A 105 6.98 -15.90 3.68
CA GLU A 105 8.17 -15.02 3.72
C GLU A 105 8.45 -14.53 5.15
N TYR A 106 7.41 -14.12 5.87
CA TYR A 106 7.53 -13.74 7.28
C TYR A 106 8.03 -14.89 8.18
N LEU A 107 7.48 -16.10 8.01
CA LEU A 107 7.90 -17.27 8.79
C LEU A 107 9.34 -17.71 8.47
N ASP A 108 9.76 -17.58 7.21
CA ASP A 108 11.13 -17.84 6.79
C ASP A 108 12.09 -16.84 7.43
N TRP A 109 11.73 -15.55 7.41
CA TRP A 109 12.49 -14.50 8.08
C TRP A 109 12.66 -14.76 9.59
N ILE A 110 11.61 -15.19 10.29
CA ILE A 110 11.72 -15.56 11.72
C ILE A 110 12.74 -16.68 11.91
N THR A 111 12.73 -17.68 11.03
CA THR A 111 13.63 -18.85 11.14
C THR A 111 15.08 -18.44 10.91
N LEU A 112 15.32 -17.51 9.99
CA LEU A 112 16.63 -16.99 9.65
C LEU A 112 17.21 -16.14 10.80
N VAL A 113 16.42 -15.20 11.34
CA VAL A 113 16.87 -14.29 12.42
C VAL A 113 16.92 -14.97 13.79
N PHE A 114 15.98 -15.89 14.06
CA PHE A 114 15.85 -16.58 15.33
C PHE A 114 15.97 -18.10 15.15
N PRO A 115 17.21 -18.64 15.11
CA PRO A 115 17.46 -20.07 14.95
C PRO A 115 16.73 -20.92 16.00
N GLN A 116 16.16 -22.03 15.55
CA GLN A 116 15.24 -22.87 16.34
C GLN A 116 15.95 -23.79 17.35
N ASP A 117 17.27 -23.72 17.47
CA ASP A 117 18.07 -24.54 18.39
C ASP A 117 17.73 -24.28 19.85
N GLN A 118 17.41 -23.02 20.17
CA GLN A 118 17.06 -22.61 21.53
C GLN A 118 15.56 -22.68 21.73
N ARG A 119 15.15 -23.21 22.90
CA ARG A 119 13.72 -23.37 23.26
C ARG A 119 12.91 -22.07 23.16
N GLN A 120 13.52 -20.94 23.50
CA GLN A 120 12.88 -19.62 23.45
C GLN A 120 12.50 -19.20 22.02
N PHE A 121 13.42 -19.36 21.06
CA PHE A 121 13.17 -19.02 19.66
C PHE A 121 12.24 -20.03 18.98
N LYS A 122 12.26 -21.28 19.43
CA LYS A 122 11.27 -22.28 19.02
C LYS A 122 9.84 -21.88 19.39
N GLN A 123 9.65 -21.30 20.57
CA GLN A 123 8.32 -20.82 20.99
C GLN A 123 7.87 -19.61 20.17
N LEU A 124 8.80 -18.72 19.78
CA LEU A 124 8.51 -17.58 18.92
C LEU A 124 7.94 -18.03 17.56
N TYR A 125 8.63 -18.95 16.88
CA TYR A 125 8.16 -19.47 15.60
C TYR A 125 6.81 -20.19 15.71
N ASN A 126 6.64 -21.04 16.73
CA ASN A 126 5.36 -21.72 16.95
C ASN A 126 4.23 -20.72 17.26
N GLY A 127 4.54 -19.60 17.91
CA GLY A 127 3.58 -18.53 18.19
C GLY A 127 3.21 -17.71 16.95
N ALA A 128 4.09 -17.63 15.96
CA ALA A 128 3.82 -17.00 14.67
C ALA A 128 3.10 -17.93 13.69
N LEU A 129 3.09 -19.25 13.92
CA LEU A 129 2.43 -20.18 13.01
C LEU A 129 0.90 -20.00 13.05
N PRO A 130 0.21 -19.88 11.89
CA PRO A 130 -1.25 -19.83 11.86
C PRO A 130 -1.88 -21.17 12.28
N ASP A 131 -3.09 -21.13 12.82
CA ASP A 131 -3.85 -22.34 13.13
C ASP A 131 -4.40 -22.99 11.84
N THR A 132 -3.73 -24.04 11.40
CA THR A 132 -4.14 -24.80 10.21
C THR A 132 -5.35 -25.71 10.47
N LEU A 133 -5.71 -25.97 11.74
CA LEU A 133 -6.85 -26.83 12.10
C LEU A 133 -8.20 -26.13 11.95
N VAL A 134 -8.23 -24.85 11.59
CA VAL A 134 -9.45 -24.08 11.30
C VAL A 134 -10.35 -24.75 10.26
N TRP A 135 -9.77 -25.53 9.34
CA TRP A 135 -10.48 -26.26 8.30
C TRP A 135 -11.10 -27.58 8.78
N ARG A 136 -10.73 -28.07 9.98
CA ARG A 136 -11.21 -29.36 10.48
C ARG A 136 -12.67 -29.24 10.95
N ASN A 137 -13.55 -30.00 10.29
CA ASN A 137 -14.94 -30.16 10.69
C ASN A 137 -15.30 -31.65 10.73
N GLN A 138 -16.01 -32.09 11.77
CA GLN A 138 -16.38 -33.51 11.98
C GLN A 138 -17.16 -34.12 10.81
N LEU A 139 -17.94 -33.32 10.08
CA LEU A 139 -18.76 -33.76 8.95
C LEU A 139 -18.29 -33.15 7.61
N GLY A 140 -17.13 -32.48 7.59
CA GLY A 140 -16.61 -31.78 6.42
C GLY A 140 -15.63 -32.63 5.60
N TYR A 141 -15.64 -32.47 4.28
CA TYR A 141 -14.74 -33.17 3.35
C TYR A 141 -13.48 -32.36 2.98
N VAL A 142 -13.03 -31.45 3.85
CA VAL A 142 -11.98 -30.46 3.56
C VAL A 142 -10.70 -30.63 4.38
N GLU A 143 -10.46 -31.84 4.89
CA GLU A 143 -9.27 -32.15 5.71
C GLU A 143 -7.96 -31.90 4.96
N GLU A 144 -7.96 -32.02 3.63
CA GLU A 144 -6.79 -31.71 2.78
C GLU A 144 -6.33 -30.25 2.91
N LEU A 145 -7.25 -29.32 3.20
CA LEU A 145 -6.90 -27.91 3.40
C LEU A 145 -6.08 -27.70 4.68
N THR A 146 -6.22 -28.57 5.68
CA THR A 146 -5.45 -28.51 6.91
C THR A 146 -3.94 -28.68 6.67
N SER A 147 -3.56 -29.55 5.73
CA SER A 147 -2.14 -29.75 5.39
C SER A 147 -1.67 -28.80 4.30
N ASN A 148 -2.52 -28.51 3.31
CA ASN A 148 -2.08 -27.90 2.06
C ASN A 148 -2.32 -26.40 1.97
N TYR A 149 -3.31 -25.83 2.66
CA TYR A 149 -3.72 -24.45 2.41
C TYR A 149 -2.58 -23.44 2.58
N LEU A 150 -1.83 -23.54 3.68
CA LEU A 150 -0.71 -22.63 3.94
C LEU A 150 0.55 -22.97 3.12
N ARG A 151 0.74 -24.24 2.75
CA ARG A 151 2.05 -24.75 2.30
C ARG A 151 2.12 -25.07 0.81
N HIS A 152 1.00 -25.33 0.17
CA HIS A 152 0.98 -25.82 -1.20
C HIS A 152 0.99 -24.64 -2.19
N PRO A 153 1.80 -24.68 -3.27
CA PRO A 153 1.92 -23.57 -4.23
C PRO A 153 0.60 -23.14 -4.88
N ALA A 154 -0.35 -24.06 -5.05
CA ALA A 154 -1.67 -23.74 -5.60
C ALA A 154 -2.47 -22.73 -4.75
N TYR A 155 -2.14 -22.58 -3.46
CA TYR A 155 -2.80 -21.67 -2.53
C TYR A 155 -1.92 -20.46 -2.17
N ALA A 156 -0.79 -20.25 -2.84
CA ALA A 156 0.17 -19.19 -2.49
C ALA A 156 -0.45 -17.77 -2.51
N GLU A 157 -1.30 -17.49 -3.50
CA GLU A 157 -1.98 -16.19 -3.69
C GLU A 157 -3.31 -16.07 -2.94
N TYR A 158 -3.69 -17.09 -2.16
CA TYR A 158 -4.91 -17.05 -1.35
C TYR A 158 -4.65 -16.31 -0.04
N PRO A 159 -5.68 -15.68 0.56
CA PRO A 159 -5.51 -14.98 1.83
C PRO A 159 -5.07 -15.94 2.93
N VAL A 160 -4.23 -15.47 3.84
CA VAL A 160 -3.85 -16.25 5.02
C VAL A 160 -5.04 -16.40 5.97
N VAL A 161 -5.28 -17.63 6.45
CA VAL A 161 -6.39 -17.97 7.35
C VAL A 161 -5.85 -18.65 8.60
N GLY A 162 -6.57 -18.51 9.72
CA GLY A 162 -6.14 -19.07 11.01
C GLY A 162 -5.18 -18.18 11.78
N VAL A 163 -5.11 -16.89 11.44
CA VAL A 163 -4.30 -15.88 12.14
C VAL A 163 -5.12 -15.18 13.23
N ASN A 164 -4.49 -14.95 14.38
CA ASN A 164 -5.05 -14.12 15.43
C ASN A 164 -4.68 -12.63 15.24
N TRP A 165 -5.34 -11.73 15.98
CA TRP A 165 -5.07 -10.29 15.87
C TRP A 165 -3.63 -9.91 16.19
N LEU A 166 -3.02 -10.56 17.20
CA LEU A 166 -1.64 -10.27 17.58
C LEU A 166 -0.64 -10.67 16.48
N GLN A 167 -0.84 -11.82 15.85
CA GLN A 167 -0.05 -12.30 14.72
C GLN A 167 -0.19 -11.37 13.51
N ALA A 168 -1.39 -10.87 13.23
CA ALA A 168 -1.63 -9.92 12.15
C ALA A 168 -0.91 -8.59 12.40
N VAL A 169 -0.91 -8.09 13.64
CA VAL A 169 -0.17 -6.87 14.02
C VAL A 169 1.34 -7.08 13.89
N GLN A 170 1.87 -8.19 14.41
CA GLN A 170 3.30 -8.51 14.32
C GLN A 170 3.78 -8.65 12.88
N PHE A 171 2.95 -9.24 12.01
CA PHE A 171 3.21 -9.30 10.58
C PHE A 171 3.26 -7.89 9.95
N ALA A 172 2.32 -7.02 10.28
CA ALA A 172 2.28 -5.65 9.75
C ALA A 172 3.48 -4.80 10.23
N GLU A 173 3.88 -4.95 11.49
CA GLU A 173 5.09 -4.32 12.03
C GLU A 173 6.33 -4.80 11.28
N TRP A 174 6.51 -6.11 11.15
CA TRP A 174 7.64 -6.70 10.41
C TRP A 174 7.69 -6.22 8.96
N ARG A 175 6.55 -6.24 8.24
CA ARG A 175 6.47 -5.78 6.85
C ARG A 175 6.90 -4.32 6.74
N THR A 176 6.42 -3.48 7.65
CA THR A 176 6.76 -2.05 7.69
C THR A 176 8.27 -1.86 7.85
N ASP A 177 8.89 -2.59 8.78
CA ASP A 177 10.33 -2.53 9.01
C ASP A 177 11.13 -2.97 7.78
N ARG A 178 10.70 -4.06 7.11
CA ARG A 178 11.38 -4.58 5.92
C ARG A 178 11.28 -3.64 4.72
N VAL A 179 10.11 -3.05 4.47
CA VAL A 179 9.91 -2.05 3.40
C VAL A 179 10.74 -0.80 3.68
N ASN A 180 10.76 -0.33 4.93
CA ASN A 180 11.54 0.85 5.30
C ASN A 180 13.05 0.61 5.18
N GLU A 181 13.54 -0.54 5.64
CA GLU A 181 14.93 -0.94 5.45
C GLU A 181 15.27 -1.05 3.95
N PHE A 182 14.33 -1.53 3.13
CA PHE A 182 14.51 -1.58 1.69
C PHE A 182 14.73 -0.18 1.10
N ILE A 183 13.88 0.77 1.45
CA ILE A 183 13.95 2.15 0.98
C ILE A 183 15.26 2.82 1.45
N LEU A 184 15.63 2.65 2.73
CA LEU A 184 16.82 3.25 3.31
C LEU A 184 18.12 2.79 2.63
N GLU A 185 18.24 1.51 2.28
CA GLU A 185 19.42 1.02 1.56
C GLU A 185 19.44 1.52 0.12
N ARG A 186 18.28 1.55 -0.55
CA ARG A 186 18.16 2.07 -1.92
C ARG A 186 18.58 3.54 -2.00
N GLU A 187 18.26 4.33 -0.96
CA GLU A 187 18.64 5.74 -0.82
C GLU A 187 20.05 5.93 -0.23
N ALA A 188 20.78 4.84 0.02
CA ALA A 188 22.14 4.83 0.55
C ALA A 188 22.30 5.47 1.95
N TYR A 189 21.23 5.49 2.76
CA TYR A 189 21.31 5.88 4.17
C TYR A 189 21.90 4.78 5.06
N ILE A 190 21.73 3.51 4.68
CA ILE A 190 22.34 2.34 5.34
C ILE A 190 23.34 1.65 4.41
N GLN A 191 24.23 0.85 4.99
CA GLN A 191 25.20 0.08 4.22
C GLN A 191 24.49 -0.93 3.31
N LYS A 192 25.10 -1.19 2.15
CA LYS A 192 24.60 -2.19 1.22
C LYS A 192 24.75 -3.59 1.81
N ASP A 193 23.79 -4.48 1.53
CA ASP A 193 23.77 -5.88 1.96
C ASP A 193 23.62 -6.10 3.48
N VAL A 194 23.01 -5.14 4.19
CA VAL A 194 22.66 -5.28 5.62
C VAL A 194 21.43 -6.18 5.82
N ARG A 195 20.59 -6.30 4.79
CA ARG A 195 19.33 -7.05 4.85
C ARG A 195 19.59 -8.54 5.00
N TYR A 196 18.85 -9.17 5.90
CA TYR A 196 18.73 -10.63 5.96
C TYR A 196 17.96 -11.10 4.72
N THR A 197 18.69 -11.69 3.76
CA THR A 197 18.17 -12.30 2.53
C THR A 197 18.35 -13.81 2.59
#